data_AF-G4WHN1-F1
#
_entry.id   AF-G4WHN1-F1
#
_cell.length_a   1.000
_cell.length_b   1.000
_cell.length_c   1.000
_cell.angle_alpha   90.00
_cell.angle_beta   90.00
_cell.angle_gamma   90.00
#
_symmetry.space_group_name_H-M   'P 1'
#
loop_
_entity.id
_entity.type
_entity.pdbx_description
1 polymer ?
#
loop_
_entity_poly.entity_id
_entity_poly.type
_entity_poly.pdbx_seq_one_letter_code
_entity_poly.pdbx_strand_id
1 'polypeptide(L)'
;LSNSPADFEQIWYFTRTELLLRDDGLAVWKWDPSAKPHVTDTNNASDGDMLIAYALALAGTSWNRSDYIEAAARMAQALLSEAVVEAGGRTLLLPGVEGFTPPGRIDGPVVNPSYWIFEAIPVMALLAPSDRWQKLSDDGLALLKSLQFGPRKLPAEWVSLARGPAPAEGFDAEFAYNAVRIPLYLARAGITDKALLSRLQHGMTANGAPATIDLATGGVKTVLADPGYRIVNDVVACVVNGKKLPPTARQFSPALYYPSTLQLLG
;
A
#
# COMPACT_ATOMS: atom_id res chain seq x y z
N LEU A 1 -4.97 -12.41 11.84
CA LEU A 1 -5.90 -13.15 10.96
C LEU A 1 -5.82 -14.67 11.17
N SER A 2 -4.63 -15.29 11.19
CA SER A 2 -4.47 -16.73 11.48
C SER A 2 -4.68 -17.15 12.94
N ASN A 3 -4.88 -16.17 13.85
CA ASN A 3 -4.90 -16.35 15.30
C ASN A 3 -3.65 -17.07 15.84
N SER A 4 -2.45 -16.60 15.44
CA SER A 4 -1.15 -17.09 15.91
C SER A 4 -0.41 -16.04 16.76
N PRO A 5 -0.68 -15.90 18.08
CA PRO A 5 -0.04 -14.88 18.91
C PRO A 5 1.49 -15.03 19.03
N ALA A 6 2.00 -16.26 19.03
CA ALA A 6 3.45 -16.53 19.16
C ALA A 6 4.23 -16.03 17.93
N ASP A 7 3.76 -16.39 16.73
CA ASP A 7 4.37 -15.93 15.47
C ASP A 7 4.31 -14.40 15.35
N PHE A 8 3.18 -13.80 15.77
CA PHE A 8 3.02 -12.35 15.79
C PHE A 8 4.02 -11.67 16.73
N GLU A 9 4.18 -12.15 17.97
CA GLU A 9 5.15 -11.57 18.91
C GLU A 9 6.57 -11.73 18.40
N GLN A 10 6.91 -12.82 17.70
CA GLN A 10 8.25 -12.97 17.11
C GLN A 10 8.52 -11.92 16.03
N ILE A 11 7.57 -11.71 15.12
CA ILE A 11 7.67 -10.67 14.08
C ILE A 11 7.73 -9.28 14.73
N TRP A 12 6.84 -9.00 15.68
CA TRP A 12 6.80 -7.71 16.37
C TRP A 12 8.07 -7.44 17.18
N TYR A 13 8.60 -8.45 17.88
CA TYR A 13 9.86 -8.34 18.62
C TYR A 13 11.01 -7.93 17.71
N PHE A 14 11.13 -8.56 16.54
CA PHE A 14 12.14 -8.19 15.56
C PHE A 14 11.93 -6.75 15.07
N THR A 15 10.71 -6.41 14.63
CA THR A 15 10.37 -5.06 14.14
C THR A 15 10.69 -3.98 15.18
N ARG A 16 10.27 -4.15 16.43
CA ARG A 16 10.50 -3.14 17.48
C ARG A 16 11.97 -2.98 17.86
N THR A 17 12.78 -4.02 17.68
CA THR A 17 14.19 -4.02 18.10
C THR A 17 15.11 -3.55 16.98
N GLU A 18 14.83 -3.97 15.75
CA GLU A 18 15.71 -3.78 14.60
C GLU A 18 15.24 -2.67 13.65
N LEU A 19 13.95 -2.30 13.69
CA LEU A 19 13.37 -1.33 12.75
C LEU A 19 12.86 -0.04 13.39
N LEU A 20 12.37 -0.08 14.64
CA LEU A 20 11.94 1.13 15.36
C LEU A 20 13.13 1.90 15.94
N LEU A 21 13.99 2.39 15.04
CA LEU A 21 15.22 3.12 15.37
C LEU A 21 15.10 4.64 15.20
N ARG A 22 13.97 5.13 14.70
CA ARG A 22 13.70 6.56 14.49
C ARG A 22 13.12 7.20 15.76
N ASP A 23 13.49 8.45 16.01
CA ASP A 23 12.99 9.21 17.16
C ASP A 23 11.52 9.66 17.01
N ASP A 24 11.00 9.67 15.79
CA ASP A 24 9.63 10.06 15.47
C ASP A 24 8.60 8.95 15.71
N GLY A 25 9.05 7.72 15.99
CA GLY A 25 8.18 6.56 16.22
C GLY A 25 7.77 5.78 14.97
N LEU A 26 8.36 6.07 13.80
CA LEU A 26 8.19 5.27 12.58
C LEU A 26 9.29 4.21 12.42
N ALA A 27 9.05 3.21 11.57
CA ALA A 27 10.03 2.16 11.28
C ALA A 27 10.98 2.58 10.16
N VAL A 28 12.27 2.26 10.29
CA VAL A 28 13.19 2.30 9.15
C VAL A 28 12.74 1.24 8.14
N TRP A 29 12.76 1.59 6.85
CA TRP A 29 12.09 0.76 5.84
C TRP A 29 12.85 -0.51 5.46
N LYS A 30 14.17 -0.55 5.68
CA LYS A 30 15.03 -1.63 5.21
C LYS A 30 16.07 -2.04 6.24
N TRP A 31 16.13 -3.35 6.45
CA TRP A 31 17.17 -4.03 7.20
C TRP A 31 17.84 -5.07 6.31
N ASP A 32 19.17 -5.05 6.25
CA ASP A 32 19.97 -5.94 5.42
C ASP A 32 20.90 -6.80 6.29
N PRO A 33 20.71 -8.13 6.34
CA PRO A 33 21.55 -9.02 7.15
C PRO A 33 23.02 -9.04 6.72
N SER A 34 23.32 -8.64 5.48
CA SER A 34 24.67 -8.62 4.92
C SER A 34 25.41 -7.30 5.16
N ALA A 35 24.69 -6.22 5.51
CA ALA A 35 25.27 -4.91 5.76
C ALA A 35 25.75 -4.75 7.22
N LYS A 36 26.70 -3.83 7.43
CA LYS A 36 27.15 -3.38 8.76
C LYS A 36 27.32 -1.85 8.77
N PRO A 37 26.47 -1.09 9.50
CA PRO A 37 25.28 -1.54 10.25
C PRO A 37 24.20 -2.17 9.33
N HIS A 38 23.31 -2.99 9.91
CA HIS A 38 22.22 -3.64 9.16
C HIS A 38 21.21 -2.65 8.56
N VAL A 39 21.10 -1.46 9.16
CA VAL A 39 20.29 -0.35 8.68
C VAL A 39 21.23 0.71 8.12
N THR A 40 21.12 0.97 6.81
CA THR A 40 21.96 1.95 6.08
C THR A 40 21.17 3.15 5.60
N ASP A 41 19.84 3.05 5.58
CA ASP A 41 18.90 4.12 5.27
C ASP A 41 17.91 4.20 6.43
N THR A 42 17.87 5.36 7.08
CA THR A 42 17.02 5.61 8.24
C THR A 42 15.63 6.09 7.87
N ASN A 43 15.32 6.35 6.59
CA ASN A 43 14.00 6.79 6.15
C ASN A 43 12.94 5.69 6.41
N ASN A 44 11.67 6.07 6.41
CA ASN A 44 10.56 5.15 6.57
C ASN A 44 9.90 4.82 5.22
N ALA A 45 8.98 3.84 5.26
CA ALA A 45 8.03 3.58 4.19
C ALA A 45 6.62 3.56 4.80
N SER A 46 5.79 4.54 4.43
CA SER A 46 4.53 4.80 5.13
C SER A 46 3.48 3.69 4.96
N ASP A 47 3.56 2.88 3.89
CA ASP A 47 2.72 1.69 3.76
C ASP A 47 3.09 0.62 4.79
N GLY A 48 4.39 0.40 5.01
CA GLY A 48 4.93 -0.47 6.06
C GLY A 48 4.51 0.00 7.45
N ASP A 49 4.68 1.29 7.75
CA ASP A 49 4.27 1.86 9.04
C ASP A 49 2.78 1.67 9.31
N MET A 50 1.93 1.95 8.31
CA MET A 50 0.48 1.80 8.43
C MET A 50 0.07 0.34 8.60
N LEU A 51 0.75 -0.60 7.93
CA LEU A 51 0.53 -2.04 8.11
C LEU A 51 0.94 -2.51 9.50
N ILE A 52 2.06 -2.03 10.05
CA ILE A 52 2.51 -2.37 11.40
C ILE A 52 1.48 -1.85 12.42
N ALA A 53 1.10 -0.57 12.34
CA ALA A 53 0.11 0.03 13.23
C ALA A 53 -1.25 -0.68 13.15
N TYR A 54 -1.71 -1.00 11.93
CA TYR A 54 -2.96 -1.71 11.71
C TYR A 54 -2.91 -3.13 12.31
N ALA A 55 -1.83 -3.87 12.08
CA ALA A 55 -1.66 -5.22 12.60
C ALA A 55 -1.61 -5.23 14.14
N LEU A 56 -0.91 -4.28 14.76
CA LEU A 56 -0.87 -4.10 16.22
C LEU A 56 -2.25 -3.76 16.79
N ALA A 57 -3.03 -2.91 16.13
CA ALA A 57 -4.38 -2.57 16.57
C ALA A 57 -5.33 -3.79 16.52
N LEU A 58 -5.27 -4.56 15.44
CA LEU A 58 -6.05 -5.80 15.30
C LEU A 58 -5.66 -6.83 16.36
N ALA A 59 -4.36 -7.02 16.59
CA ALA A 59 -3.83 -7.94 17.60
C ALA A 59 -4.19 -7.48 19.02
N GLY A 60 -3.98 -6.20 19.33
CA GLY A 60 -4.27 -5.60 20.63
C GLY A 60 -5.74 -5.73 21.01
N THR A 61 -6.63 -5.50 20.06
CA THR A 61 -8.07 -5.67 20.26
C THR A 61 -8.45 -7.14 20.42
N SER A 62 -7.94 -8.02 19.54
CA SER A 62 -8.33 -9.44 19.50
C SER A 62 -7.78 -10.25 20.68
N TRP A 63 -6.62 -9.86 21.22
CA TRP A 63 -5.93 -10.57 22.30
C TRP A 63 -5.88 -9.79 23.61
N ASN A 64 -6.60 -8.66 23.69
CA ASN A 64 -6.66 -7.80 24.87
C ASN A 64 -5.26 -7.35 25.36
N ARG A 65 -4.41 -6.90 24.43
CA ARG A 65 -3.03 -6.44 24.66
C ARG A 65 -2.94 -4.92 24.54
N SER A 66 -3.00 -4.23 25.69
CA SER A 66 -2.95 -2.76 25.74
C SER A 66 -1.63 -2.21 25.21
N ASP A 67 -0.52 -2.93 25.43
CA ASP A 67 0.80 -2.55 24.94
C ASP A 67 0.88 -2.52 23.40
N TYR A 68 0.15 -3.41 22.72
CA TYR A 68 0.03 -3.36 21.25
C TYR A 68 -0.81 -2.17 20.80
N ILE A 69 -1.91 -1.87 21.49
CA ILE A 69 -2.75 -0.69 21.19
C ILE A 69 -1.95 0.61 21.38
N GLU A 70 -1.18 0.73 22.46
CA GLU A 70 -0.33 1.89 22.73
C GLU A 70 0.75 2.07 21.66
N ALA A 71 1.39 0.98 21.22
CA ALA A 71 2.36 1.03 20.13
C ALA A 71 1.71 1.43 18.80
N ALA A 72 0.54 0.87 18.48
CA ALA A 72 -0.23 1.25 17.29
C ALA A 72 -0.63 2.73 17.31
N ALA A 73 -1.07 3.24 18.46
CA ALA A 73 -1.46 4.64 18.63
C ALA A 73 -0.27 5.59 18.44
N ARG A 74 0.91 5.25 18.97
CA ARG A 74 2.13 6.04 18.74
C ARG A 74 2.50 6.09 17.25
N MET A 75 2.49 4.96 16.56
CA MET A 75 2.81 4.91 15.12
C MET A 75 1.76 5.66 14.27
N ALA A 76 0.47 5.54 14.60
CA ALA A 76 -0.59 6.28 13.91
C ALA A 76 -0.43 7.79 14.10
N GLN A 77 -0.10 8.23 15.33
CA GLN A 77 0.17 9.64 15.62
C GLN A 77 1.40 10.16 14.85
N ALA A 78 2.45 9.36 14.76
CA ALA A 78 3.66 9.68 14.00
C ALA A 78 3.38 9.77 12.48
N LEU A 79 2.62 8.83 11.91
CA LEU A 79 2.20 8.91 10.52
C LEU A 79 1.41 10.19 10.25
N LEU A 80 0.48 10.54 11.14
CA LEU A 80 -0.34 11.74 11.02
C LEU A 80 0.50 13.03 11.07
N SER A 81 1.54 13.09 11.91
CA SER A 81 2.39 14.27 12.04
C SER A 81 3.44 14.37 10.94
N GLU A 82 4.08 13.27 10.57
CA GLU A 82 5.27 13.29 9.72
C GLU A 82 5.00 12.97 8.24
N ALA A 83 4.01 12.11 7.94
CA ALA A 83 3.80 11.59 6.58
C ALA A 83 2.47 12.04 5.95
N VAL A 84 1.46 12.41 6.74
CA VAL A 84 0.22 12.98 6.22
C VAL A 84 0.39 14.49 6.06
N VAL A 85 0.23 15.00 4.84
CA VAL A 85 0.45 16.42 4.50
C VAL A 85 -0.74 17.02 3.75
N GLU A 86 -0.89 18.33 3.80
CA GLU A 86 -1.80 19.06 2.90
C GLU A 86 -1.01 19.67 1.75
N ALA A 87 -1.37 19.36 0.51
CA ALA A 87 -0.75 19.95 -0.67
C ALA A 87 -1.74 20.07 -1.83
N GLY A 88 -1.74 21.23 -2.50
CA GLY A 88 -2.64 21.47 -3.64
C GLY A 88 -4.12 21.31 -3.31
N GLY A 89 -4.52 21.65 -2.08
CA GLY A 89 -5.90 21.53 -1.57
C GLY A 89 -6.35 20.11 -1.26
N ARG A 90 -5.42 19.14 -1.16
CA ARG A 90 -5.69 17.73 -0.84
C ARG A 90 -4.87 17.27 0.36
N THR A 91 -5.40 16.31 1.09
CA THR A 91 -4.67 15.55 2.10
C THR A 91 -4.02 14.34 1.45
N LEU A 92 -2.71 14.23 1.59
CA LEU A 92 -1.89 13.20 0.95
C LEU A 92 -1.11 12.40 1.99
N LEU A 93 -0.83 11.14 1.67
CA LEU A 93 0.16 10.32 2.37
C LEU A 93 1.46 10.34 1.55
N LEU A 94 2.52 10.90 2.14
CA LEU A 94 3.85 10.82 1.57
C LEU A 94 4.39 9.38 1.72
N PRO A 95 5.08 8.83 0.71
CA PRO A 95 5.63 7.48 0.78
C PRO A 95 6.68 7.28 1.88
N GLY A 96 7.33 8.35 2.31
CA GLY A 96 8.24 8.43 3.44
C GLY A 96 8.38 9.89 3.87
N VAL A 97 8.96 10.13 5.05
CA VAL A 97 9.13 11.46 5.63
C VAL A 97 10.11 12.28 4.80
N GLU A 98 11.15 11.65 4.26
CA GLU A 98 12.18 12.33 3.46
C GLU A 98 12.13 11.92 1.98
N GLY A 99 12.48 12.85 1.09
CA GLY A 99 12.74 12.55 -0.33
C GLY A 99 11.53 12.58 -1.28
N PHE A 100 10.34 12.94 -0.79
CA PHE A 100 9.10 12.96 -1.62
C PHE A 100 8.49 14.35 -1.83
N THR A 101 9.04 15.38 -1.20
CA THR A 101 8.62 16.79 -1.34
C THR A 101 9.82 17.71 -1.59
N PRO A 102 9.63 18.93 -2.10
CA PRO A 102 10.71 19.91 -2.20
C PRO A 102 11.28 20.27 -0.81
N PRO A 103 12.60 20.52 -0.66
CA PRO A 103 13.62 20.54 -1.73
C PRO A 103 14.18 19.16 -2.11
N GLY A 104 13.88 18.09 -1.36
CA GLY A 104 14.38 16.74 -1.62
C GLY A 104 13.86 16.10 -2.91
N ARG A 105 12.76 16.63 -3.47
CA ARG A 105 12.09 16.15 -4.67
C ARG A 105 11.58 17.32 -5.52
N ILE A 106 12.20 17.55 -6.67
CA ILE A 106 11.91 18.72 -7.53
C ILE A 106 10.50 18.65 -8.13
N ASP A 107 10.05 17.46 -8.51
CA ASP A 107 8.69 17.17 -8.98
C ASP A 107 7.76 16.74 -7.83
N GLY A 108 8.08 17.11 -6.58
CA GLY A 108 7.26 16.81 -5.41
C GLY A 108 6.02 17.72 -5.27
N PRO A 109 4.98 17.30 -4.51
CA PRO A 109 4.91 16.04 -3.79
C PRO A 109 4.73 14.84 -4.73
N VAL A 110 5.50 13.78 -4.47
CA VAL A 110 5.35 12.49 -5.15
C VAL A 110 4.66 11.52 -4.20
N VAL A 111 3.62 10.86 -4.69
CA VAL A 111 2.85 9.85 -3.96
C VAL A 111 2.98 8.49 -4.63
N ASN A 112 2.83 7.43 -3.84
CA ASN A 112 2.65 6.07 -4.35
C ASN A 112 1.20 5.66 -4.08
N PRO A 113 0.32 5.57 -5.09
CA PRO A 113 -1.10 5.27 -4.85
C PRO A 113 -1.35 3.92 -4.20
N SER A 114 -0.39 2.98 -4.27
CA SER A 114 -0.52 1.69 -3.59
C SER A 114 -0.25 1.76 -2.09
N TYR A 115 0.21 2.91 -1.57
CA TYR A 115 0.43 3.12 -0.15
C TYR A 115 -0.86 3.53 0.57
N TRP A 116 -1.93 3.81 -0.17
CA TRP A 116 -3.26 4.07 0.39
C TRP A 116 -3.96 2.75 0.75
N ILE A 117 -3.66 2.24 1.94
CA ILE A 117 -4.26 1.03 2.49
C ILE A 117 -5.61 1.40 3.12
N PHE A 118 -6.62 1.59 2.26
CA PHE A 118 -7.91 2.17 2.64
C PHE A 118 -8.60 1.48 3.83
N GLU A 119 -8.42 0.17 4.02
CA GLU A 119 -9.00 -0.56 5.16
C GLU A 119 -8.36 -0.17 6.51
N ALA A 120 -7.10 0.29 6.49
CA ALA A 120 -6.37 0.67 7.69
C ALA A 120 -6.67 2.11 8.11
N ILE A 121 -7.05 2.99 7.19
CA ILE A 121 -7.27 4.42 7.45
C ILE A 121 -8.33 4.68 8.55
N PRO A 122 -9.51 4.02 8.57
CA PRO A 122 -10.46 4.17 9.67
C PRO A 122 -9.91 3.71 11.02
N VAL A 123 -9.02 2.71 11.03
CA VAL A 123 -8.35 2.25 12.26
C VAL A 123 -7.33 3.29 12.72
N MET A 124 -6.58 3.90 11.82
CA MET A 124 -5.69 5.01 12.16
C MET A 124 -6.46 6.17 12.80
N ALA A 125 -7.67 6.47 12.32
CA ALA A 125 -8.54 7.49 12.90
C ALA A 125 -9.05 7.16 14.31
N LEU A 126 -9.17 5.88 14.66
CA LEU A 126 -9.50 5.46 16.03
C LEU A 126 -8.27 5.55 16.95
N LEU A 127 -7.08 5.25 16.42
CA LEU A 127 -5.82 5.25 17.16
C LEU A 127 -5.27 6.66 17.42
N ALA A 128 -5.39 7.55 16.44
CA ALA A 128 -4.94 8.94 16.47
C ALA A 128 -6.02 9.85 15.86
N PRO A 129 -7.04 10.28 16.65
CA PRO A 129 -8.20 10.99 16.14
C PRO A 129 -7.88 12.29 15.40
N SER A 130 -8.30 12.36 14.13
CA SER A 130 -8.18 13.54 13.27
C SER A 130 -9.11 13.42 12.06
N ASP A 131 -9.65 14.54 11.59
CA ASP A 131 -10.43 14.63 10.35
C ASP A 131 -9.58 14.38 9.09
N ARG A 132 -8.26 14.55 9.19
CA ARG A 132 -7.29 14.34 8.10
C ARG A 132 -7.28 12.90 7.61
N TRP A 133 -7.59 11.91 8.45
CA TRP A 133 -7.69 10.52 8.00
C TRP A 133 -8.84 10.30 7.02
N GLN A 134 -10.02 10.86 7.32
CA GLN A 134 -11.15 10.78 6.40
C GLN A 134 -10.85 11.55 5.11
N LYS A 135 -10.30 12.76 5.22
CA LYS A 135 -9.85 13.55 4.05
C LYS A 135 -8.83 12.79 3.21
N LEU A 136 -7.85 12.11 3.82
CA LEU A 136 -6.87 11.28 3.12
C LEU A 136 -7.55 10.16 2.31
N SER A 137 -8.54 9.47 2.91
CA SER A 137 -9.31 8.44 2.21
C SER A 137 -10.07 9.02 1.02
N ASP A 138 -10.78 10.14 1.23
CA ASP A 138 -11.61 10.77 0.21
C ASP A 138 -10.76 11.33 -0.94
N ASP A 139 -9.68 12.06 -0.62
CA ASP A 139 -8.76 12.63 -1.59
C ASP A 139 -7.95 11.55 -2.32
N GLY A 140 -7.53 10.49 -1.64
CA GLY A 140 -6.86 9.35 -2.25
C GLY A 140 -7.76 8.63 -3.26
N LEU A 141 -9.03 8.40 -2.91
CA LEU A 141 -10.00 7.81 -3.82
C LEU A 141 -10.32 8.73 -5.02
N ALA A 142 -10.47 10.03 -4.78
CA ALA A 142 -10.67 11.02 -5.85
C ALA A 142 -9.46 11.08 -6.79
N LEU A 143 -8.24 11.06 -6.25
CA LEU A 143 -7.01 10.98 -7.03
C LEU A 143 -6.99 9.70 -7.86
N LEU A 144 -7.17 8.51 -7.27
CA LEU A 144 -7.18 7.23 -8.02
C LEU A 144 -8.12 7.23 -9.22
N LYS A 145 -9.30 7.86 -9.10
CA LYS A 145 -10.24 8.01 -10.22
C LYS A 145 -9.68 8.87 -11.36
N SER A 146 -8.87 9.88 -11.04
CA SER A 146 -8.20 10.74 -12.02
C SER A 146 -6.91 10.13 -12.62
N LEU A 147 -6.24 9.21 -11.92
CA LEU A 147 -4.99 8.59 -12.37
C LEU A 147 -5.25 7.58 -13.50
N GLN A 148 -5.29 8.10 -14.73
CA GLN A 148 -5.61 7.39 -15.96
C GLN A 148 -4.53 7.63 -17.02
N PHE A 149 -3.33 7.13 -16.78
CA PHE A 149 -2.22 7.27 -17.72
C PHE A 149 -2.24 6.20 -18.81
N GLY A 150 -1.81 6.58 -20.01
CA GLY A 150 -1.63 5.67 -21.13
C GLY A 150 -2.90 5.13 -21.78
N PRO A 151 -2.76 4.34 -22.85
CA PRO A 151 -3.89 3.72 -23.55
C PRO A 151 -4.74 2.81 -22.66
N ARG A 152 -4.13 2.22 -21.62
CA ARG A 152 -4.78 1.33 -20.66
C ARG A 152 -5.44 2.04 -19.49
N LYS A 153 -5.28 3.37 -19.37
CA LYS A 153 -5.87 4.20 -18.31
C LYS A 153 -5.54 3.65 -16.92
N LEU A 154 -4.27 3.44 -16.62
CA LEU A 154 -3.78 2.91 -15.34
C LEU A 154 -3.08 3.99 -14.52
N PRO A 155 -3.05 3.88 -13.18
CA PRO A 155 -2.15 4.70 -12.36
C PRO A 155 -0.70 4.28 -12.59
N ALA A 156 0.24 5.20 -12.33
CA ALA A 156 1.67 4.88 -12.27
C ALA A 156 2.06 4.40 -10.88
N GLU A 157 3.20 3.69 -10.78
CA GLU A 157 3.82 3.31 -9.51
C GLU A 157 4.06 4.53 -8.62
N TRP A 158 4.63 5.59 -9.20
CA TRP A 158 4.98 6.84 -8.55
C TRP A 158 4.38 8.01 -9.32
N VAL A 159 3.65 8.88 -8.63
CA VAL A 159 2.89 9.97 -9.23
C VAL A 159 3.34 11.30 -8.64
N SER A 160 3.87 12.18 -9.49
CA SER A 160 4.07 13.58 -9.16
C SER A 160 2.74 14.31 -9.18
N LEU A 161 2.55 15.20 -8.20
CA LEU A 161 1.41 16.11 -8.12
C LEU A 161 1.83 17.59 -8.22
N ALA A 162 3.10 17.88 -8.54
CA ALA A 162 3.66 19.24 -8.52
C ALA A 162 2.91 20.24 -9.43
N ARG A 163 2.51 19.79 -10.62
CA ARG A 163 1.82 20.62 -11.64
C ARG A 163 0.49 19.98 -12.09
N GLY A 164 0.02 19.01 -11.31
CA GLY A 164 -1.02 18.05 -11.68
C GLY A 164 -0.49 16.62 -11.78
N PRO A 165 -1.36 15.60 -11.79
CA PRO A 165 -0.93 14.21 -11.78
C PRO A 165 -0.15 13.81 -13.05
N ALA A 166 1.06 13.31 -12.86
CA ALA A 166 1.90 12.72 -13.91
C ALA A 166 2.75 11.59 -13.32
N PRO A 167 3.22 10.62 -14.12
CA PRO A 167 4.30 9.72 -13.69
C PRO A 167 5.49 10.55 -13.19
N ALA A 168 6.01 10.21 -12.01
CA ALA A 168 7.05 10.99 -11.35
C ALA A 168 8.40 10.86 -12.06
N GLU A 169 9.18 11.95 -12.13
CA GLU A 169 10.47 12.02 -12.82
C GLU A 169 11.51 11.08 -12.18
N GLY A 170 12.35 10.44 -12.98
CA GLY A 170 13.36 9.49 -12.47
C GLY A 170 12.80 8.13 -12.02
N PHE A 171 11.51 7.88 -12.20
CA PHE A 171 10.90 6.55 -12.13
C PHE A 171 10.43 6.10 -13.51
N ASP A 172 10.38 4.78 -13.72
CA ASP A 172 9.76 4.22 -14.92
C ASP A 172 8.28 4.61 -14.97
N ALA A 173 7.82 5.09 -16.13
CA ALA A 173 6.40 5.37 -16.38
C ALA A 173 5.63 4.06 -16.62
N GLU A 174 5.40 3.30 -15.55
CA GLU A 174 4.77 1.98 -15.60
C GLU A 174 3.67 1.79 -14.55
N PHE A 175 2.79 0.84 -14.81
CA PHE A 175 2.00 0.14 -13.81
C PHE A 175 2.70 -1.19 -13.53
N ALA A 176 3.12 -1.45 -12.30
CA ALA A 176 3.92 -2.63 -11.99
C ALA A 176 3.62 -3.17 -10.58
N TYR A 177 4.68 -3.55 -9.86
CA TYR A 177 4.57 -4.34 -8.65
C TYR A 177 3.84 -3.58 -7.55
N ASN A 178 4.05 -2.27 -7.34
CA ASN A 178 3.31 -1.52 -6.34
C ASN A 178 1.83 -1.39 -6.71
N ALA A 179 1.55 -0.91 -7.92
CA ALA A 179 0.22 -0.53 -8.35
C ALA A 179 -0.74 -1.73 -8.47
N VAL A 180 -0.23 -2.95 -8.63
CA VAL A 180 -1.07 -4.18 -8.59
C VAL A 180 -1.79 -4.37 -7.25
N ARG A 181 -1.32 -3.74 -6.15
CA ARG A 181 -1.97 -3.77 -4.84
C ARG A 181 -3.21 -2.88 -4.76
N ILE A 182 -3.33 -1.86 -5.61
CA ILE A 182 -4.39 -0.84 -5.51
C ILE A 182 -5.80 -1.46 -5.56
N PRO A 183 -6.16 -2.31 -6.54
CA PRO A 183 -7.50 -2.88 -6.59
C PRO A 183 -7.81 -3.78 -5.39
N LEU A 184 -6.77 -4.45 -4.86
CA LEU A 184 -6.90 -5.29 -3.68
C LEU A 184 -7.22 -4.46 -2.44
N TYR A 185 -6.49 -3.37 -2.17
CA TYR A 185 -6.78 -2.50 -1.03
C TYR A 185 -8.12 -1.79 -1.13
N LEU A 186 -8.55 -1.40 -2.33
CA LEU A 186 -9.91 -0.90 -2.56
C LEU A 186 -10.96 -1.96 -2.18
N ALA A 187 -10.81 -3.18 -2.70
CA ALA A 187 -11.73 -4.28 -2.44
C ALA A 187 -11.81 -4.65 -0.95
N ARG A 188 -10.66 -4.75 -0.28
CA ARG A 188 -10.56 -5.07 1.16
C ARG A 188 -11.19 -4.00 2.05
N ALA A 189 -11.13 -2.74 1.63
CA ALA A 189 -11.80 -1.63 2.31
C ALA A 189 -13.32 -1.58 2.06
N GLY A 190 -13.88 -2.50 1.27
CA GLY A 190 -15.29 -2.48 0.88
C GLY A 190 -15.63 -1.39 -0.14
N ILE A 191 -14.64 -0.80 -0.82
CA ILE A 191 -14.86 0.19 -1.87
C ILE A 191 -15.25 -0.56 -3.15
N THR A 192 -16.54 -0.58 -3.44
CA THR A 192 -17.15 -1.37 -4.53
C THR A 192 -17.47 -0.56 -5.78
N ASP A 193 -16.78 0.57 -6.01
CA ASP A 193 -16.93 1.37 -7.23
C ASP A 193 -16.59 0.54 -8.48
N LYS A 194 -17.65 0.05 -9.13
CA LYS A 194 -17.55 -0.86 -10.28
C LYS A 194 -16.77 -0.26 -11.45
N ALA A 195 -16.94 1.04 -11.72
CA ALA A 195 -16.25 1.68 -12.83
C ALA A 195 -14.74 1.74 -12.57
N LEU A 196 -14.33 2.11 -11.36
CA LEU A 196 -12.93 2.14 -10.96
C LEU A 196 -12.30 0.75 -10.99
N LEU A 197 -12.92 -0.23 -10.31
CA LEU A 197 -12.38 -1.58 -10.20
C LEU A 197 -12.31 -2.30 -11.55
N SER A 198 -13.35 -2.20 -12.39
CA SER A 198 -13.33 -2.78 -13.74
C SER A 198 -12.29 -2.12 -14.64
N ARG A 199 -12.09 -0.79 -14.56
CA ARG A 199 -11.04 -0.10 -15.32
C ARG A 199 -9.66 -0.65 -14.95
N LEU A 200 -9.36 -0.72 -13.65
CA LEU A 200 -8.06 -1.20 -13.19
C LEU A 200 -7.83 -2.66 -13.59
N GLN A 201 -8.82 -3.53 -13.35
CA GLN A 201 -8.76 -4.94 -13.74
C GLN A 201 -8.54 -5.13 -15.24
N HIS A 202 -9.32 -4.46 -16.09
CA HIS A 202 -9.17 -4.56 -17.54
C HIS A 202 -7.81 -4.01 -18.01
N GLY A 203 -7.37 -2.87 -17.48
CA GLY A 203 -6.11 -2.25 -17.85
C GLY A 203 -4.91 -3.12 -17.51
N MET A 204 -4.87 -3.69 -16.31
CA MET A 204 -3.71 -4.44 -15.81
C MET A 204 -3.66 -5.90 -16.27
N THR A 205 -4.73 -6.42 -16.90
CA THR A 205 -4.80 -7.84 -17.28
C THR A 205 -4.22 -8.10 -18.67
N ALA A 206 -3.34 -9.09 -18.75
CA ALA A 206 -2.87 -9.69 -19.99
C ALA A 206 -2.91 -11.22 -19.89
N ASN A 207 -3.43 -11.90 -20.91
CA ASN A 207 -3.56 -13.36 -20.93
C ASN A 207 -4.26 -13.95 -19.69
N GLY A 208 -5.24 -13.22 -19.14
CA GLY A 208 -6.03 -13.64 -17.97
C GLY A 208 -5.35 -13.49 -16.62
N ALA A 209 -4.14 -12.92 -16.55
CA ALA A 209 -3.43 -12.63 -15.31
C ALA A 209 -3.07 -11.13 -15.24
N PRO A 210 -2.79 -10.57 -14.05
CA PRO A 210 -2.18 -9.25 -13.96
C PRO A 210 -0.83 -9.20 -14.70
N ALA A 211 -0.45 -8.01 -15.12
CA ALA A 211 0.80 -7.77 -15.82
C ALA A 211 1.37 -6.40 -15.47
N THR A 212 2.68 -6.26 -15.60
CA THR A 212 3.33 -4.96 -15.62
C THR A 212 3.16 -4.33 -17.00
N ILE A 213 2.85 -3.04 -17.06
CA ILE A 213 2.43 -2.32 -18.26
C ILE A 213 3.27 -1.06 -18.40
N ASP A 214 3.86 -0.87 -19.58
CA ASP A 214 4.44 0.41 -20.00
C ASP A 214 3.31 1.42 -20.24
N LEU A 215 3.28 2.53 -19.50
CA LEU A 215 2.17 3.48 -19.59
C LEU A 215 2.22 4.33 -20.86
N ALA A 216 3.38 4.54 -21.46
CA ALA A 216 3.48 5.34 -22.68
C ALA A 216 2.84 4.60 -23.87
N THR A 217 3.11 3.31 -23.99
CA THR A 217 2.70 2.48 -25.13
C THR A 217 1.46 1.62 -24.86
N GLY A 218 1.15 1.35 -23.58
CA GLY A 218 0.19 0.32 -23.19
C GLY A 218 0.70 -1.11 -23.43
N GLY A 219 1.99 -1.28 -23.73
CA GLY A 219 2.63 -2.56 -23.93
C GLY A 219 2.74 -3.37 -22.64
N VAL A 220 2.58 -4.68 -22.76
CA VAL A 220 2.81 -5.61 -21.64
C VAL A 220 4.31 -5.82 -21.48
N LYS A 221 4.88 -5.46 -20.33
CA LYS A 221 6.30 -5.69 -20.00
C LYS A 221 6.49 -7.11 -19.45
N THR A 222 5.66 -7.53 -18.49
CA THR A 222 5.77 -8.87 -17.87
C THR A 222 4.39 -9.35 -17.44
N VAL A 223 4.03 -10.58 -17.82
CA VAL A 223 2.82 -11.24 -17.30
C VAL A 223 3.15 -11.83 -15.93
N LEU A 224 2.37 -11.46 -14.92
CA LEU A 224 2.53 -11.90 -13.54
C LEU A 224 1.74 -13.19 -13.33
N ALA A 225 2.29 -14.31 -13.81
CA ALA A 225 1.55 -15.57 -13.95
C ALA A 225 1.38 -16.38 -12.66
N ASP A 226 2.18 -16.10 -11.62
CA ASP A 226 2.14 -16.82 -10.34
C ASP A 226 0.73 -16.75 -9.71
N PRO A 227 0.28 -17.82 -9.01
CA PRO A 227 -1.05 -17.88 -8.40
C PRO A 227 -1.36 -16.66 -7.51
N GLY A 228 -0.35 -16.18 -6.80
CA GLY A 228 -0.49 -15.05 -5.89
C GLY A 228 -0.77 -13.70 -6.55
N TYR A 229 -0.46 -13.51 -7.83
CA TYR A 229 -0.92 -12.32 -8.55
C TYR A 229 -2.36 -12.48 -9.04
N ARG A 230 -2.74 -13.69 -9.47
CA ARG A 230 -4.08 -13.96 -10.02
C ARG A 230 -5.19 -13.65 -9.02
N ILE A 231 -4.92 -13.80 -7.71
CA ILE A 231 -5.87 -13.46 -6.65
C ILE A 231 -6.44 -12.04 -6.78
N VAL A 232 -5.65 -11.08 -7.25
CA VAL A 232 -6.11 -9.69 -7.39
C VAL A 232 -7.25 -9.61 -8.40
N ASN A 233 -7.11 -10.29 -9.55
CA ASN A 233 -8.18 -10.37 -10.54
C ASN A 233 -9.38 -11.16 -10.03
N ASP A 234 -9.16 -12.25 -9.29
CA ASP A 234 -10.24 -13.07 -8.74
C ASP A 234 -11.06 -12.31 -7.69
N VAL A 235 -10.41 -11.57 -6.78
CA VAL A 235 -11.06 -10.71 -5.78
C VAL A 235 -11.86 -9.61 -6.45
N VAL A 236 -11.28 -8.91 -7.44
CA VAL A 236 -12.02 -7.87 -8.17
C VAL A 236 -13.22 -8.46 -8.91
N ALA A 237 -13.07 -9.63 -9.56
CA ALA A 237 -14.19 -10.30 -10.21
C ALA A 237 -15.28 -10.75 -9.22
N CYS A 238 -14.90 -11.16 -8.02
CA CYS A 238 -15.82 -11.48 -6.94
C CYS A 238 -16.62 -10.26 -6.50
N VAL A 239 -15.94 -9.16 -6.17
CA VAL A 239 -16.58 -7.92 -5.71
C VAL A 239 -17.46 -7.29 -6.78
N VAL A 240 -17.01 -7.25 -8.04
CA VAL A 240 -17.70 -6.53 -9.12
C VAL A 240 -18.80 -7.34 -9.78
N ASN A 241 -18.61 -8.66 -9.90
CA ASN A 241 -19.49 -9.54 -10.69
C ASN A 241 -20.11 -10.69 -9.87
N GLY A 242 -19.83 -10.80 -8.57
CA GLY A 242 -20.28 -11.93 -7.75
C GLY A 242 -19.65 -13.27 -8.13
N LYS A 243 -18.54 -13.26 -8.90
CA LYS A 243 -17.87 -14.49 -9.33
C LYS A 243 -17.23 -15.17 -8.11
N LYS A 244 -17.59 -16.43 -7.87
CA LYS A 244 -16.97 -17.21 -6.78
C LYS A 244 -15.46 -17.35 -7.02
N LEU A 245 -14.68 -17.18 -5.95
CA LEU A 245 -13.24 -17.42 -5.98
C LEU A 245 -12.96 -18.87 -6.42
N PRO A 246 -12.03 -19.09 -7.37
CA PRO A 246 -11.68 -20.44 -7.78
C PRO A 246 -11.05 -21.22 -6.61
N PRO A 247 -11.14 -22.56 -6.57
CA PRO A 247 -10.47 -23.37 -5.55
C PRO A 247 -8.97 -23.08 -5.44
N THR A 248 -8.30 -22.84 -6.57
CA THR A 248 -6.87 -22.50 -6.64
C THR A 248 -6.52 -21.18 -5.96
N ALA A 249 -7.45 -20.21 -5.95
CA ALA A 249 -7.25 -18.95 -5.22
C ALA A 249 -7.30 -19.15 -3.70
N ARG A 250 -8.11 -20.11 -3.24
CA ARG A 250 -8.35 -20.39 -1.80
C ARG A 250 -7.33 -21.34 -1.17
N GLN A 251 -6.48 -21.97 -1.97
CA GLN A 251 -5.40 -22.83 -1.49
C GLN A 251 -4.09 -22.05 -1.54
N PHE A 252 -3.52 -21.73 -0.37
CA PHE A 252 -2.23 -21.07 -0.30
C PHE A 252 -1.16 -21.95 -0.95
N SER A 253 -0.47 -21.41 -1.96
CA SER A 253 0.59 -22.09 -2.68
C SER A 253 1.78 -21.12 -2.76
N PRO A 254 2.73 -21.21 -1.82
CA PRO A 254 3.83 -20.27 -1.79
C PRO A 254 4.71 -20.44 -3.02
N ALA A 255 5.10 -19.31 -3.63
CA ALA A 255 5.99 -19.27 -4.78
C ALA A 255 7.20 -18.40 -4.41
N LEU A 256 7.14 -17.12 -4.76
CA LEU A 256 8.08 -16.10 -4.31
C LEU A 256 7.44 -15.24 -3.21
N TYR A 257 8.27 -14.58 -2.40
CA TYR A 257 7.81 -13.74 -1.29
C TYR A 257 6.67 -12.79 -1.72
N TYR A 258 6.86 -12.03 -2.81
CA TYR A 258 5.90 -11.03 -3.25
C TYR A 258 4.52 -11.60 -3.68
N PRO A 259 4.41 -12.55 -4.62
CA PRO A 259 3.11 -13.14 -4.93
C PRO A 259 2.49 -13.86 -3.73
N SER A 260 3.29 -14.49 -2.85
CA SER A 260 2.76 -15.13 -1.66
C SER A 260 2.09 -14.16 -0.69
N THR A 261 2.63 -12.95 -0.51
CA THR A 261 1.97 -11.93 0.34
C THR A 261 0.67 -11.44 -0.28
N LEU A 262 0.60 -11.24 -1.60
CA LEU A 262 -0.65 -10.89 -2.28
C LEU A 262 -1.72 -11.98 -2.12
N GLN A 263 -1.34 -13.26 -2.23
CA GLN A 263 -2.27 -14.38 -2.02
C GLN A 263 -2.85 -14.40 -0.61
N LEU A 264 -2.03 -14.09 0.40
CA LEU A 264 -2.49 -14.04 1.79
C LEU A 264 -3.38 -12.83 2.08
N LEU A 265 -3.25 -11.75 1.29
CA LEU A 265 -4.07 -10.56 1.41
C LEU A 265 -5.40 -10.65 0.65
N GLY A 266 -5.49 -11.41 -0.43
CA GLY A 266 -6.71 -11.54 -1.25
C GLY A 266 -7.71 -12.56 -0.73
#